data_AF-A0A316A771-F1
#
_entry.id   AF-A0A316A771-F1
#
_cell.length_a   1.000
_cell.length_b   1.000
_cell.length_c   1.000
_cell.angle_alpha   90.00
_cell.angle_beta   90.00
_cell.angle_gamma   90.00
#
_symmetry.space_group_name_H-M   'P 1'
#
loop_
_entity.id
_entity.type
_entity.pdbx_description
1 polymer ?
#
loop_
_entity_poly.entity_id
_entity_poly.type
_entity_poly.pdbx_seq_one_letter_code
_entity_poly.pdbx_strand_id
1 'polypeptide(L)' 'MTAPSVPVPVSAAAPAADLIGTPLTRDEADLLAVYDALRDLVQRDLPPCAASGLRAALASTAVVVTDLGLRFEHLLDEGV' A
#
# COMPACT_ATOMS: atom_id res chain seq x y z
N MET A 1 -39.74 22.21 12.88
CA MET A 1 -39.13 21.01 13.52
C MET A 1 -38.02 20.53 12.59
N THR A 2 -36.79 20.97 12.85
CA THR A 2 -35.60 20.61 12.06
C THR A 2 -34.73 19.75 12.96
N ALA A 3 -34.43 18.52 12.54
CA ALA A 3 -33.58 17.61 13.30
C ALA A 3 -32.14 18.14 13.35
N PRO A 4 -31.41 18.01 14.47
CA PRO A 4 -29.99 18.31 14.50
C PRO A 4 -29.22 17.22 13.75
N SER A 5 -28.44 17.61 12.73
CA SER A 5 -27.46 16.74 12.09
C SER A 5 -26.41 16.33 13.12
N VAL A 6 -26.38 15.04 13.45
CA VAL A 6 -25.31 14.44 14.23
C VAL A 6 -24.07 14.38 13.34
N PRO A 7 -22.91 14.91 13.77
CA PRO A 7 -21.66 14.71 13.06
C PRO A 7 -21.27 13.23 13.18
N VAL A 8 -21.15 12.55 12.04
CA VAL A 8 -20.58 11.20 11.97
C VAL A 8 -19.11 11.31 12.39
N PRO A 9 -18.65 10.61 13.43
CA PRO A 9 -17.24 10.60 13.78
C PRO A 9 -16.49 9.92 12.63
N VAL A 10 -15.71 10.70 11.88
CA VAL A 10 -14.69 10.14 11.01
C VAL A 10 -13.70 9.49 11.96
N SER A 11 -13.77 8.15 12.06
CA SER A 11 -12.84 7.37 12.87
C SER A 11 -11.43 7.76 12.43
N ALA A 12 -10.65 8.35 13.34
CA ALA A 12 -9.26 8.68 13.06
C ALA A 12 -8.55 7.35 12.77
N ALA A 13 -8.31 7.06 11.49
CA ALA A 13 -7.44 5.98 11.10
C ALA A 13 -6.15 6.13 11.91
N ALA A 14 -5.77 5.08 12.64
CA ALA A 14 -4.52 5.09 13.38
C ALA A 14 -3.40 5.56 12.43
N PRO A 15 -2.50 6.47 12.86
CA PRO A 15 -1.46 6.98 11.99
C PRO A 15 -0.70 5.78 11.43
N ALA A 16 -0.61 5.70 10.10
CA ALA A 16 0.14 4.64 9.44
C ALA A 16 1.57 4.70 10.02
N ALA A 17 2.01 3.56 10.55
CA ALA A 17 3.31 3.43 11.18
C ALA A 17 4.12 2.37 10.46
N ASP A 18 5.43 2.52 10.51
CA ASP A 18 6.37 1.51 10.05
C ASP A 18 6.30 0.23 10.92
N LEU A 19 7.12 -0.76 10.59
CA LEU A 19 7.14 -2.04 11.29
C LEU A 19 7.62 -1.97 12.76
N ILE A 20 8.21 -0.84 13.20
CA ILE A 20 8.67 -0.63 14.57
C ILE A 20 7.85 0.41 15.34
N GLY A 21 6.76 0.90 14.75
CA GLY A 21 5.80 1.81 15.39
C GLY A 21 6.14 3.29 15.23
N THR A 22 7.07 3.65 14.34
CA THR A 22 7.34 5.05 13.98
C THR A 22 6.27 5.55 13.02
N PRO A 23 5.68 6.75 13.23
CA PRO A 23 4.79 7.35 12.26
C PRO A 23 5.49 7.52 10.90
N LEU A 24 4.80 7.14 9.82
CA LEU A 24 5.33 7.35 8.48
C LEU A 24 5.46 8.84 8.16
N THR A 25 6.57 9.19 7.52
CA THR A 25 6.71 10.44 6.79
C THR A 25 5.77 10.45 5.58
N ARG A 26 5.58 11.64 5.01
CA ARG A 26 4.79 11.79 3.77
C ARG A 26 5.38 10.97 2.62
N ASP A 27 6.70 11.00 2.46
CA ASP A 27 7.38 10.31 1.37
C ASP A 27 7.28 8.79 1.52
N GLU A 28 7.40 8.27 2.75
CA GLU A 28 7.20 6.84 3.04
C GLU A 28 5.75 6.40 2.79
N ALA A 29 4.77 7.23 3.16
CA ALA A 29 3.37 6.96 2.86
C ALA A 29 3.10 6.93 1.35
N ASP A 30 3.69 7.85 0.58
CA ASP A 30 3.57 7.89 -0.88
C ASP A 30 4.22 6.65 -1.54
N LEU A 31 5.38 6.21 -1.05
CA LEU A 31 6.03 4.96 -1.50
C LEU A 31 5.18 3.73 -1.20
N LEU A 32 4.61 3.65 0.01
CA LEU A 32 3.74 2.56 0.40
C LEU A 32 2.46 2.53 -0.46
N ALA A 33 1.89 3.69 -0.80
CA ALA A 33 0.75 3.78 -1.70
C ALA A 33 1.05 3.26 -3.12
N VAL A 34 2.26 3.51 -3.65
CA VAL A 34 2.68 2.95 -4.94
C VAL A 34 2.79 1.42 -4.87
N TYR A 35 3.37 0.90 -3.79
CA TYR A 35 3.47 -0.54 -3.56
C TYR A 35 2.09 -1.20 -3.50
N ASP A 36 1.17 -0.65 -2.71
CA ASP A 36 -0.19 -1.18 -2.57
C ASP A 36 -0.95 -1.13 -3.91
N ALA A 37 -0.81 -0.04 -4.68
CA ALA A 37 -1.42 0.07 -6.00
C ALA A 37 -0.87 -0.96 -7.00
N LEU A 38 0.43 -1.27 -6.95
CA LEU A 38 1.06 -2.28 -7.79
C LEU A 38 0.55 -3.68 -7.43
N ARG A 39 0.47 -4.01 -6.14
CA ARG A 39 -0.15 -5.26 -5.65
C ARG A 39 -1.57 -5.41 -6.18
N ASP A 40 -2.40 -4.40 -5.98
CA ASP A 40 -3.80 -4.41 -6.42
C ASP A 40 -3.95 -4.58 -7.92
N LEU A 41 -2.99 -4.10 -8.73
CA LEU A 41 -3.01 -4.26 -10.17
C LEU A 41 -2.61 -5.68 -10.59
N VAL A 42 -1.57 -6.27 -10.00
CA VAL A 42 -1.08 -7.60 -10.41
C VAL A 42 -2.07 -8.74 -10.08
N GLN A 43 -3.01 -8.50 -9.17
CA GLN A 43 -4.09 -9.43 -8.84
C GLN A 43 -5.27 -9.39 -9.83
N ARG A 44 -5.27 -8.48 -10.81
CA ARG A 44 -6.33 -8.35 -11.82
C ARG A 44 -6.06 -9.20 -13.05
N ASP A 45 -7.10 -9.49 -13.81
CA ASP A 45 -6.98 -10.11 -15.13
C ASP A 45 -6.44 -9.08 -16.15
N LEU A 46 -5.13 -9.12 -16.37
CA LEU A 46 -4.39 -8.19 -17.23
C LEU A 46 -3.77 -8.93 -18.42
N PRO A 47 -3.58 -8.25 -19.57
CA PRO A 47 -2.78 -8.80 -20.66
C PRO A 47 -1.39 -9.25 -20.18
N PRO A 48 -0.83 -10.36 -20.69
CA PRO A 48 0.41 -10.94 -20.17
C PRO A 48 1.60 -9.97 -20.11
N CYS A 49 1.73 -9.08 -21.09
CA CYS A 49 2.80 -8.08 -21.12
C CYS A 49 2.70 -7.07 -19.97
N ALA A 50 1.48 -6.62 -19.65
CA ALA A 50 1.23 -5.69 -18.57
C ALA A 50 1.46 -6.37 -17.22
N ALA A 51 0.94 -7.59 -17.03
CA ALA A 51 1.12 -8.34 -15.81
C ALA A 51 2.61 -8.60 -15.50
N SER A 52 3.40 -8.98 -16.51
CA SER A 52 4.85 -9.18 -16.35
C SER A 52 5.59 -7.90 -15.98
N GLY A 53 5.28 -6.78 -16.63
CA GLY A 53 5.92 -5.49 -16.32
C GLY A 53 5.57 -4.99 -14.92
N LEU A 54 4.31 -5.13 -14.51
CA LEU A 54 3.86 -4.72 -13.19
C LEU A 54 4.43 -5.59 -12.08
N ARG A 55 4.59 -6.90 -12.28
CA ARG A 55 5.29 -7.77 -11.33
C ARG A 55 6.76 -7.36 -11.14
N ALA A 56 7.46 -7.00 -12.23
CA ALA A 56 8.83 -6.51 -12.13
C ALA A 56 8.93 -5.18 -11.36
N ALA A 57 7.98 -4.26 -11.58
CA ALA A 57 7.88 -3.01 -10.85
C ALA A 57 7.56 -3.25 -9.36
N LEU A 58 6.63 -4.16 -9.07
CA LEU A 58 6.26 -4.56 -7.71
C LEU A 58 7.47 -5.15 -6.97
N ALA A 59 8.23 -6.04 -7.62
CA ALA A 59 9.45 -6.63 -7.05
C ALA A 59 10.44 -5.56 -6.59
N SER A 60 10.72 -4.59 -7.48
CA SER A 60 11.68 -3.52 -7.20
C SER A 60 11.17 -2.58 -6.11
N THR A 61 9.87 -2.27 -6.11
CA THR A 61 9.24 -1.41 -5.09
C THR A 61 9.21 -2.09 -3.73
N ALA A 62 8.92 -3.40 -3.68
CA ALA A 62 8.90 -4.20 -2.47
C ALA A 62 10.25 -4.22 -1.76
N VAL A 63 11.36 -4.24 -2.51
CA VAL A 63 12.71 -4.12 -1.93
C VAL A 63 12.87 -2.79 -1.20
N VAL A 64 12.47 -1.67 -1.82
CA VAL A 64 12.55 -0.33 -1.21
C VAL A 64 11.69 -0.24 0.05
N VAL A 65 10.44 -0.70 -0.02
CA VAL A 65 9.49 -0.70 1.11
C VAL A 65 10.00 -1.55 2.26
N THR A 66 10.66 -2.68 1.96
CA THR A 66 11.27 -3.56 2.96
C THR A 66 12.51 -2.94 3.60
N ASP A 67 13.40 -2.35 2.79
CA ASP A 67 14.64 -1.73 3.26
C ASP A 67 14.37 -0.53 4.18
N LEU A 68 13.30 0.22 3.88
CA LEU A 68 12.79 1.31 4.73
C LEU A 68 11.97 0.82 5.94
N GLY A 69 11.76 -0.48 6.09
CA GLY A 69 11.02 -1.05 7.22
C GLY A 69 9.53 -0.70 7.23
N LEU A 70 8.92 -0.39 6.08
CA LEU A 70 7.52 0.04 5.99
C LEU A 70 6.56 -1.17 5.99
N ARG A 71 6.90 -2.21 5.23
CA ARG A 71 6.19 -3.49 5.17
C ARG A 71 7.19 -4.61 4.87
N PHE A 72 6.91 -5.80 5.41
CA PHE A 72 7.65 -7.01 5.11
C PHE A 72 6.66 -8.09 4.66
N GLU A 73 6.80 -8.55 3.42
CA GLU A 73 6.04 -9.67 2.88
C GLU A 73 6.90 -10.57 1.99
N HIS A 74 6.57 -11.85 1.98
CA HIS A 74 7.10 -12.79 1.02
C HIS A 74 6.29 -12.69 -0.28
N LEU A 75 6.87 -12.10 -1.33
CA LEU A 75 6.20 -11.89 -2.63
C LEU A 75 5.93 -13.17 -3.43
N LEU A 76 6.27 -14.34 -2.88
CA LEU A 76 6.09 -15.64 -3.54
C LEU A 76 4.63 -15.88 -3.93
N ASP A 77 3.70 -15.38 -3.14
CA ASP A 77 2.25 -15.50 -3.41
C ASP A 77 1.78 -14.61 -4.56
N GLU A 78 2.60 -13.65 -5.02
CA GLU A 78 2.27 -12.74 -6.12
C GLU A 78 2.92 -13.13 -7.46
N GLY A 79 3.67 -14.24 -7.46
CA GLY A 79 4.39 -14.73 -8.64
C GLY A 79 5.59 -13.86 -9.03
N VAL A 80 6.21 -13.22 -8.03
CA VAL A 80 7.46 -12.45 -8.13
C VAL A 80 8.62 -13.29 -7.61
#